data_AF-A0A5B7SVT1-F1
#
_entry.id   AF-A0A5B7SVT1-F1
#
_cell.length_a   1.000
_cell.length_b   1.000
_cell.length_c   1.000
_cell.angle_alpha   90.00
_cell.angle_beta   90.00
_cell.angle_gamma   90.00
#
_symmetry.space_group_name_H-M   'P 1'
#
loop_
_entity.id
_entity.type
_entity.pdbx_description
1 polymer ?
#
loop_
_entity_poly.entity_id
_entity_poly.type
_entity_poly.pdbx_seq_one_letter_code
_entity_poly.pdbx_strand_id
1 'polypeptide(L)'
;MKELFKEHFAKLFVFLLVGSVIYCNDKWKESDIEMNKETTIAKITNKGRKNRVSYTFRYDGKWISGNDSGNGKAQVGEYYSVHFDRTNPKNSDIILGKKSINPLTLIDQGVDIQGTVKKIGYRSNTYVDLYISYQYDKETFEFRTRKHVDSLPCGKVPDCENASITLKISDYFPELNHLYFESHDRSKLRRELKLKFE
;
A
#
# COMPACT_ATOMS: atom_id res chain seq x y z
N MET A 1 -16.92 -33.24 -47.83
CA MET A 1 -17.81 -32.43 -46.96
C MET A 1 -17.95 -32.98 -45.54
N LYS A 2 -18.25 -34.28 -45.33
CA LYS A 2 -18.42 -34.85 -43.97
C LYS A 2 -17.15 -34.86 -43.10
N GLU A 3 -15.96 -35.02 -43.68
CA GLU A 3 -14.70 -35.04 -42.91
C GLU A 3 -14.26 -33.66 -42.45
N LEU A 4 -14.33 -32.65 -43.33
CA LEU A 4 -14.11 -31.24 -42.97
C LEU A 4 -15.04 -30.80 -41.82
N PHE A 5 -16.31 -31.22 -41.85
CA PHE A 5 -17.26 -30.90 -40.79
C PHE A 5 -16.90 -31.57 -39.45
N LYS A 6 -16.40 -32.82 -39.46
CA LYS A 6 -15.93 -33.51 -38.25
C LYS A 6 -14.69 -32.86 -37.65
N GLU A 7 -13.73 -32.44 -38.46
CA GLU A 7 -12.52 -31.75 -37.96
C GLU A 7 -12.85 -30.38 -37.35
N HIS A 8 -13.72 -29.61 -37.98
CA HIS A 8 -14.14 -28.31 -37.44
C HIS A 8 -15.00 -28.48 -36.18
N PHE A 9 -15.86 -29.50 -36.12
CA PHE A 9 -16.67 -29.79 -34.93
C PHE A 9 -15.80 -30.24 -33.74
N ALA A 10 -14.80 -31.10 -33.97
CA ALA A 10 -13.86 -31.51 -32.91
C ALA A 10 -13.06 -30.32 -32.36
N LYS A 11 -12.58 -29.43 -33.24
CA LYS A 11 -11.89 -28.18 -32.83
C LYS A 11 -12.81 -27.25 -32.04
N LEU A 12 -14.06 -27.09 -32.46
CA LEU A 12 -15.05 -26.26 -31.77
C LEU A 12 -15.39 -26.84 -30.38
N PHE A 13 -15.52 -28.17 -30.28
CA PHE A 13 -15.80 -28.86 -29.03
C PHE A 13 -14.64 -28.75 -28.03
N VAL A 14 -13.39 -28.91 -28.50
CA VAL A 14 -12.19 -28.68 -27.67
C VAL A 14 -12.12 -27.22 -27.21
N PHE A 15 -12.42 -26.26 -28.08
CA PHE A 15 -12.44 -24.85 -27.71
C PHE A 15 -13.49 -24.55 -26.62
N LEU A 16 -14.69 -25.13 -26.74
CA LEU A 16 -15.73 -25.00 -25.72
C LEU A 16 -15.35 -25.65 -24.38
N LEU A 17 -14.69 -26.82 -24.41
CA LEU A 17 -14.18 -27.49 -23.21
C LEU A 17 -13.09 -26.67 -22.51
N VAL A 18 -12.13 -26.11 -23.26
CA VAL A 18 -11.09 -25.26 -22.69
C VAL A 18 -11.72 -23.98 -22.10
N GLY A 19 -12.68 -23.38 -22.81
CA GLY A 19 -13.42 -22.22 -22.32
C GLY A 19 -14.20 -22.49 -21.03
N SER A 20 -14.85 -23.66 -20.92
CA SER A 20 -15.62 -24.02 -19.72
C SER A 20 -14.72 -24.31 -18.51
N VAL A 21 -13.57 -24.96 -18.70
CA VAL A 21 -12.59 -25.19 -17.63
C VAL A 21 -12.02 -23.87 -17.11
N ILE A 22 -11.68 -22.93 -17.99
CA ILE A 22 -11.20 -21.59 -17.59
C ILE A 22 -12.28 -20.86 -16.80
N TYR A 23 -13.52 -20.83 -17.31
CA TYR A 23 -14.63 -20.15 -16.64
C TYR A 23 -14.93 -20.74 -15.24
N CYS A 24 -14.93 -22.07 -15.12
CA CYS A 24 -15.10 -22.73 -13.84
C CYS A 24 -13.96 -22.37 -12.88
N ASN A 25 -12.71 -22.37 -13.34
CA ASN A 25 -11.57 -22.03 -12.49
C ASN A 25 -11.66 -20.59 -11.93
N ASP A 26 -12.05 -19.63 -12.75
CA ASP A 26 -12.24 -18.23 -12.31
C ASP A 26 -13.40 -18.10 -11.31
N LYS A 27 -14.51 -18.80 -11.54
CA LYS A 27 -15.66 -18.87 -10.63
C LYS A 27 -15.31 -19.47 -9.27
N TRP A 28 -14.51 -20.54 -9.26
CA TRP A 28 -14.07 -21.19 -8.02
C TRP A 28 -13.15 -20.28 -7.21
N LYS A 29 -12.23 -19.57 -7.87
CA LYS A 29 -11.36 -18.58 -7.21
C LYS A 29 -12.14 -17.43 -6.56
N GLU A 30 -13.14 -16.88 -7.25
CA GLU A 30 -14.02 -15.87 -6.66
C GLU A 30 -14.78 -16.42 -5.45
N SER A 31 -15.28 -17.66 -5.54
CA SER A 31 -15.98 -18.34 -4.45
C SER A 31 -15.08 -18.59 -3.23
N ASP A 32 -13.82 -18.96 -3.43
CA ASP A 32 -12.86 -19.18 -2.35
C ASP A 32 -12.56 -17.88 -1.59
N ILE A 33 -12.38 -16.78 -2.33
CA ILE A 33 -12.24 -15.44 -1.74
C ILE A 33 -13.51 -15.04 -0.99
N GLU A 34 -14.71 -15.32 -1.50
CA GLU A 34 -15.95 -14.99 -0.80
C GLU A 34 -16.14 -15.80 0.49
N MET A 35 -15.73 -17.07 0.50
CA MET A 35 -15.84 -17.95 1.66
C MET A 35 -14.86 -17.58 2.79
N ASN A 36 -13.63 -17.18 2.43
CA ASN A 36 -12.56 -16.87 3.37
C ASN A 36 -12.14 -15.40 3.35
N LYS A 37 -13.09 -14.52 3.04
CA LYS A 37 -12.85 -13.11 2.72
C LYS A 37 -12.25 -12.36 3.90
N GLU A 38 -11.12 -11.71 3.64
CA GLU A 38 -10.52 -10.71 4.53
C GLU A 38 -10.30 -9.41 3.76
N THR A 39 -10.27 -8.28 4.46
CA THR A 39 -10.09 -6.96 3.84
C THR A 39 -8.87 -6.27 4.43
N THR A 40 -8.01 -5.74 3.55
CA THR A 40 -6.85 -4.93 3.96
C THR A 40 -6.62 -3.82 2.95
N ILE A 41 -5.50 -3.10 3.07
CA ILE A 41 -5.10 -2.02 2.19
C ILE A 41 -3.81 -2.40 1.49
N ALA A 42 -3.85 -2.36 0.16
CA ALA A 42 -2.68 -2.59 -0.68
C ALA A 42 -2.20 -1.30 -1.33
N LYS A 43 -0.88 -1.20 -1.46
CA LYS A 43 -0.18 -0.17 -2.23
C LYS A 43 0.21 -0.73 -3.58
N ILE A 44 -0.13 -0.03 -4.65
CA ILE A 44 0.28 -0.41 -5.99
C ILE A 44 1.74 -0.02 -6.21
N THR A 45 2.59 -0.99 -6.50
CA THR A 45 4.04 -0.80 -6.63
C THR A 45 4.48 -0.67 -8.09
N ASN A 46 3.76 -1.28 -9.03
CA ASN A 46 4.07 -1.22 -10.45
C ASN A 46 2.83 -1.45 -11.32
N LYS A 47 2.88 -1.00 -12.57
CA LYS A 47 1.88 -1.28 -13.61
C LYS A 47 2.54 -1.99 -14.78
N GLY A 48 2.16 -3.25 -14.99
CA GLY A 48 2.62 -4.08 -16.09
C GLY A 48 1.80 -3.90 -17.37
N ARG A 49 2.11 -4.72 -18.37
CA ARG A 49 1.33 -4.78 -19.63
C ARG A 49 -0.09 -5.33 -19.36
N LYS A 50 -1.05 -4.98 -20.22
CA LYS A 50 -2.45 -5.47 -20.16
C LYS A 50 -3.15 -5.20 -18.82
N ASN A 51 -2.97 -4.00 -18.25
CA ASN A 51 -3.60 -3.59 -16.98
C ASN A 51 -3.21 -4.42 -15.75
N ARG A 52 -2.17 -5.25 -15.81
CA ARG A 52 -1.65 -5.93 -14.63
C ARG A 52 -1.04 -4.93 -13.66
N VAL A 53 -1.24 -5.14 -12.37
CA VAL A 53 -0.63 -4.32 -11.30
C VAL A 53 0.14 -5.22 -10.36
N SER A 54 1.30 -4.73 -9.94
CA SER A 54 2.01 -5.28 -8.79
C SER A 54 1.56 -4.53 -7.56
N TYR A 55 1.35 -5.24 -6.47
CA TYR A 55 0.87 -4.67 -5.21
C TYR A 55 1.66 -5.22 -4.03
N THR A 56 1.59 -4.51 -2.92
CA THR A 56 2.04 -5.00 -1.62
C THR A 56 1.04 -4.60 -0.53
N PHE A 57 0.81 -5.47 0.45
CA PHE A 57 0.03 -5.19 1.64
C PHE A 57 0.61 -5.93 2.84
N ARG A 58 0.20 -5.54 4.05
CA ARG A 58 0.61 -6.21 5.29
C ARG A 58 -0.54 -7.05 5.84
N TYR A 59 -0.22 -8.27 6.24
CA TYR A 59 -1.16 -9.18 6.92
C TYR A 59 -0.40 -10.05 7.92
N ASP A 60 -0.93 -10.18 9.15
CA ASP A 60 -0.28 -10.88 10.27
C ASP A 60 1.22 -10.54 10.43
N GLY A 61 1.52 -9.24 10.32
CA GLY A 61 2.87 -8.71 10.47
C GLY A 61 3.84 -9.00 9.33
N LYS A 62 3.36 -9.59 8.23
CA LYS A 62 4.19 -9.94 7.06
C LYS A 62 3.77 -9.15 5.84
N TRP A 63 4.76 -8.74 5.06
CA TRP A 63 4.55 -8.18 3.73
C TRP A 63 4.17 -9.29 2.75
N ILE A 64 3.06 -9.07 2.07
CA ILE A 64 2.57 -9.91 0.97
C ILE A 64 2.62 -9.09 -0.29
N SER A 65 3.28 -9.61 -1.32
CA SER A 65 3.38 -8.95 -2.62
C SER A 65 2.96 -9.92 -3.71
N GLY A 66 2.27 -9.38 -4.72
CA GLY A 66 1.71 -10.18 -5.80
C GLY A 66 1.47 -9.38 -7.06
N ASN A 67 0.93 -10.05 -8.08
CA ASN A 67 0.59 -9.45 -9.36
C ASN A 67 -0.82 -9.86 -9.76
N ASP A 68 -1.73 -8.90 -9.92
CA ASP A 68 -3.09 -9.17 -10.37
C ASP A 68 -3.41 -8.45 -11.69
N SER A 69 -4.42 -8.93 -12.40
CA SER A 69 -5.28 -8.12 -13.26
C SER A 69 -5.89 -6.97 -12.45
N GLY A 70 -5.13 -5.89 -12.31
CA GLY A 70 -5.62 -4.69 -11.66
C GLY A 70 -6.87 -4.16 -12.36
N ASN A 71 -7.77 -3.59 -11.58
CA ASN A 71 -8.83 -2.75 -12.11
C ASN A 71 -8.12 -1.63 -12.89
N GLY A 72 -8.21 -1.57 -14.23
CA GLY A 72 -7.26 -0.85 -15.10
C GLY A 72 -7.04 0.65 -14.83
N LYS A 73 -7.82 1.22 -13.92
CA LYS A 73 -7.73 2.57 -13.36
C LYS A 73 -6.71 2.72 -12.22
N ALA A 74 -6.19 1.64 -11.66
CA ALA A 74 -5.20 1.66 -10.59
C ALA A 74 -3.93 2.43 -11.01
N GLN A 75 -3.41 3.26 -10.10
CA GLN A 75 -2.21 4.07 -10.30
C GLN A 75 -1.10 3.63 -9.36
N VAL A 76 0.14 3.68 -9.86
CA VAL A 76 1.33 3.35 -9.07
C VAL A 76 1.52 4.37 -7.93
N GLY A 77 1.85 3.88 -6.75
CA GLY A 77 2.05 4.67 -5.54
C GLY A 77 0.78 4.96 -4.75
N GLU A 78 -0.40 4.58 -5.27
CA GLU A 78 -1.67 4.74 -4.57
C GLU A 78 -2.05 3.52 -3.73
N TYR A 79 -2.95 3.77 -2.77
CA TYR A 79 -3.45 2.79 -1.81
C TYR A 79 -4.90 2.45 -2.14
N TYR A 80 -5.29 1.19 -2.00
CA TYR A 80 -6.63 0.71 -2.32
C TYR A 80 -7.05 -0.35 -1.30
N SER A 81 -8.34 -0.43 -0.99
CA SER A 81 -8.86 -1.60 -0.29
C SER A 81 -8.72 -2.83 -1.18
N VAL A 82 -8.38 -3.97 -0.59
CA VAL A 82 -8.30 -5.26 -1.28
C VAL A 82 -9.02 -6.34 -0.49
N HIS A 83 -9.67 -7.25 -1.20
CA HIS A 83 -10.18 -8.49 -0.61
C HIS A 83 -9.34 -9.67 -1.10
N PHE A 84 -9.06 -10.62 -0.20
CA PHE A 84 -8.25 -11.79 -0.48
C PHE A 84 -8.70 -12.98 0.39
N ASP A 85 -8.28 -14.20 0.02
CA ASP A 85 -8.46 -15.39 0.84
C ASP A 85 -7.43 -15.43 1.97
N ARG A 86 -7.91 -15.28 3.21
CA ARG A 86 -7.06 -15.28 4.42
C ARG A 86 -6.36 -16.60 4.71
N THR A 87 -6.89 -17.72 4.20
CA THR A 87 -6.30 -19.05 4.41
C THR A 87 -5.09 -19.28 3.51
N ASN A 88 -5.00 -18.55 2.38
CA ASN A 88 -3.90 -18.64 1.43
C ASN A 88 -3.49 -17.27 0.86
N PRO A 89 -3.08 -16.31 1.72
CA PRO A 89 -2.98 -14.91 1.32
C PRO A 89 -1.83 -14.61 0.36
N LYS A 90 -0.82 -15.50 0.30
CA LYS A 90 0.32 -15.36 -0.63
C LYS A 90 0.02 -15.78 -2.06
N ASN A 91 -0.93 -16.70 -2.24
CA ASN A 91 -1.27 -17.25 -3.56
C ASN A 91 -2.68 -16.86 -4.02
N SER A 92 -3.44 -16.17 -3.17
CA SER A 92 -4.76 -15.64 -3.51
C SER A 92 -4.64 -14.55 -4.57
N ASP A 93 -5.56 -14.56 -5.53
CA ASP A 93 -5.88 -13.36 -6.30
C ASP A 93 -6.51 -12.31 -5.35
N ILE A 94 -6.50 -11.04 -5.75
CA ILE A 94 -7.06 -9.94 -4.96
C ILE A 94 -8.18 -9.21 -5.70
N ILE A 95 -9.22 -8.82 -4.97
CA ILE A 95 -10.26 -7.95 -5.50
C ILE A 95 -9.94 -6.51 -5.09
N LEU A 96 -9.37 -5.74 -6.03
CA LEU A 96 -9.02 -4.34 -5.80
C LEU A 96 -10.25 -3.43 -5.78
N GLY A 97 -10.34 -2.58 -4.76
CA GLY A 97 -11.31 -1.51 -4.64
C GLY A 97 -11.25 -0.52 -5.81
N LYS A 98 -12.38 0.16 -6.07
CA LYS A 98 -12.51 1.06 -7.22
C LYS A 98 -11.87 2.44 -7.02
N LYS A 99 -11.71 2.88 -5.77
CA LYS A 99 -11.21 4.21 -5.40
C LYS A 99 -9.90 4.08 -4.63
N SER A 100 -8.95 4.95 -4.93
CA SER A 100 -7.76 5.08 -4.11
C SER A 100 -8.09 5.73 -2.77
N ILE A 101 -7.29 5.40 -1.77
CA ILE A 101 -7.41 5.88 -0.39
C ILE A 101 -6.36 6.97 -0.18
N ASN A 102 -6.78 8.04 0.47
CA ASN A 102 -5.88 9.13 0.85
C ASN A 102 -4.89 8.64 1.92
N PRO A 103 -3.57 8.69 1.68
CA PRO A 103 -2.58 8.29 2.68
C PRO A 103 -2.66 9.12 3.98
N LEU A 104 -3.16 10.36 3.93
CA LEU A 104 -3.38 11.15 5.14
C LEU A 104 -4.46 10.54 6.04
N THR A 105 -5.54 10.01 5.45
CA THR A 105 -6.59 9.30 6.20
C THR A 105 -6.07 8.03 6.86
N LEU A 106 -5.15 7.31 6.20
CA LEU A 106 -4.50 6.13 6.76
C LEU A 106 -3.66 6.46 8.00
N ILE A 107 -3.06 7.64 8.03
CA ILE A 107 -2.32 8.15 9.19
C ILE A 107 -3.30 8.59 10.28
N ASP A 108 -4.34 9.32 9.93
CA ASP A 108 -5.34 9.84 10.89
C ASP A 108 -6.10 8.73 11.62
N GLN A 109 -6.30 7.59 10.98
CA GLN A 109 -6.91 6.39 11.57
C GLN A 109 -5.89 5.45 12.23
N GLY A 110 -4.61 5.76 12.09
CA GLY A 110 -3.52 4.93 12.56
C GLY A 110 -3.23 5.03 14.05
N VAL A 111 -2.10 4.48 14.47
CA VAL A 111 -1.70 4.33 15.87
C VAL A 111 -0.60 5.31 16.26
N ASP A 112 -0.58 5.67 17.55
CA ASP A 112 0.51 6.44 18.13
C ASP A 112 1.65 5.52 18.58
N ILE A 113 2.89 5.91 18.29
CA ILE A 113 4.10 5.19 18.62
C ILE A 113 5.19 6.14 19.08
N GLN A 114 6.09 5.67 19.93
CA GLN A 114 7.27 6.43 20.33
C GLN A 114 8.40 6.19 19.34
N GLY A 115 8.91 7.28 18.77
CA GLY A 115 10.14 7.30 17.98
C GLY A 115 11.25 8.02 18.72
N THR A 116 12.49 7.76 18.32
CA THR A 116 13.68 8.45 18.83
C THR A 116 14.29 9.30 17.72
N VAL A 117 14.58 10.55 18.01
CA VAL A 117 15.43 11.38 17.15
C VAL A 117 16.87 10.92 17.30
N LYS A 118 17.39 10.20 16.30
CA LYS A 118 18.74 9.60 16.35
C LYS A 118 19.85 10.60 16.09
N LYS A 119 19.58 11.61 15.26
CA LYS A 119 20.53 12.67 14.96
C LYS A 119 19.82 13.92 14.48
N ILE A 120 20.46 15.06 14.74
CA ILE A 120 20.09 16.35 14.19
C ILE A 120 21.02 16.63 13.00
N GLY A 121 20.44 16.85 11.83
CA GLY A 121 21.16 17.15 10.60
C GLY A 121 21.46 18.62 10.41
N TYR A 122 21.40 19.08 9.16
CA TYR A 122 21.60 20.47 8.77
C TYR A 122 20.77 21.42 9.66
N ARG A 123 21.45 22.42 10.22
CA ARG A 123 20.86 23.48 11.05
C ARG A 123 20.99 24.79 10.28
N SER A 124 19.88 25.35 9.82
CA SER A 124 19.81 26.77 9.50
C SER A 124 19.24 27.53 10.70
N ASN A 125 19.20 28.86 10.61
CA ASN A 125 18.58 29.69 11.65
C ASN A 125 17.06 29.45 11.80
N THR A 126 16.41 28.85 10.80
CA THR A 126 14.95 28.71 10.74
C THR A 126 14.49 27.26 10.66
N TYR A 127 15.31 26.36 10.12
CA TYR A 127 14.94 24.97 9.89
C TYR A 127 16.01 24.01 10.39
N VAL A 128 15.55 22.85 10.82
CA VAL A 128 16.41 21.75 11.25
C VAL A 128 15.93 20.44 10.68
N ASP A 129 16.89 19.60 10.29
CA ASP A 129 16.63 18.24 9.86
C ASP A 129 16.66 17.30 11.07
N LEU A 130 15.60 16.53 11.26
CA LEU A 130 15.50 15.49 12.28
C LEU A 130 15.49 14.13 11.58
N TYR A 131 16.38 13.24 12.03
CA TYR A 131 16.39 11.84 11.59
C TYR A 131 15.81 11.00 12.71
N ILE A 132 14.67 10.39 12.43
CA ILE A 132 13.83 9.71 13.41
C ILE A 132 13.81 8.23 13.08
N SER A 133 13.88 7.41 14.13
CA SER A 133 13.82 5.95 14.05
C SER A 133 12.81 5.42 15.07
N TYR A 134 12.02 4.43 14.69
CA TYR A 134 11.05 3.76 15.57
C TYR A 134 10.89 2.30 15.16
N GLN A 135 10.33 1.48 16.05
CA GLN A 135 10.05 0.07 15.78
C GLN A 135 8.56 -0.18 15.71
N TYR A 136 8.08 -0.84 14.67
CA TYR A 136 6.70 -1.30 14.57
C TYR A 136 6.67 -2.76 14.12
N ASP A 137 6.09 -3.61 14.96
CA ASP A 137 5.99 -5.05 14.73
C ASP A 137 7.32 -5.67 14.27
N LYS A 138 8.34 -5.50 15.13
CA LYS A 138 9.72 -6.00 15.01
C LYS A 138 10.53 -5.46 13.82
N GLU A 139 9.95 -4.59 12.99
CA GLU A 139 10.66 -3.88 11.93
C GLU A 139 11.07 -2.48 12.41
N THR A 140 12.28 -2.05 12.04
CA THR A 140 12.77 -0.69 12.31
C THR A 140 12.49 0.18 11.09
N PHE A 141 11.87 1.33 11.32
CA PHE A 141 11.58 2.34 10.31
C PHE A 141 12.34 3.62 10.60
N GLU A 142 12.86 4.24 9.55
CA GLU A 142 13.64 5.47 9.66
C GLU A 142 13.21 6.48 8.60
N PHE A 143 13.18 7.75 8.99
CA PHE A 143 12.90 8.83 8.05
C PHE A 143 13.55 10.15 8.46
N ARG A 144 13.68 11.04 7.49
CA ARG A 144 14.09 12.44 7.67
C ARG A 144 12.88 13.37 7.54
N THR A 145 12.70 14.25 8.52
CA THR A 145 11.78 15.39 8.43
C THR A 145 12.52 16.70 8.65
N ARG A 146 12.12 17.76 7.92
CA ARG A 146 12.63 19.12 8.11
C ARG A 146 11.55 19.97 8.75
N LYS A 147 11.84 20.54 9.93
CA LYS A 147 10.88 21.31 10.72
C LYS A 147 11.40 22.72 10.99
N HIS A 148 10.47 23.67 11.13
CA HIS A 148 10.80 25.01 11.62
C HIS A 148 11.21 24.89 13.09
N VAL A 149 12.20 25.68 13.52
CA VAL A 149 12.73 25.65 14.91
C VAL A 149 11.67 25.90 15.98
N ASP A 150 10.58 26.57 15.65
CA ASP A 150 9.44 26.86 16.55
C ASP A 150 8.38 25.74 16.58
N SER A 151 8.56 24.69 15.79
CA SER A 151 7.56 23.62 15.58
C SER A 151 8.13 22.22 15.83
N LEU A 152 9.18 22.14 16.64
CA LEU A 152 9.87 20.89 16.89
C LEU A 152 9.06 19.99 17.83
N PRO A 153 8.95 18.68 17.53
CA PRO A 153 8.23 17.75 18.39
C PRO A 153 8.93 17.51 19.74
N CYS A 154 10.18 17.96 19.88
CA CYS A 154 11.06 17.82 21.04
C CYS A 154 11.26 19.13 21.81
N GLY A 155 10.53 20.20 21.48
CA GLY A 155 10.71 21.51 22.11
C GLY A 155 11.79 22.35 21.43
N LYS A 156 13.02 22.38 21.95
CA LYS A 156 14.11 23.19 21.40
C LYS A 156 15.17 22.31 20.73
N VAL A 157 15.93 22.89 19.79
CA VAL A 157 16.99 22.18 19.05
C VAL A 157 17.97 21.42 19.95
N PRO A 158 18.49 21.98 21.08
CA PRO A 158 19.42 21.25 21.96
C PRO A 158 18.80 20.01 22.61
N ASP A 159 17.49 20.02 22.82
CA ASP A 159 16.76 18.97 23.53
C ASP A 159 16.34 17.83 22.59
N CYS A 160 16.54 18.00 21.28
CA CYS A 160 16.03 17.07 20.28
C CYS A 160 16.88 15.83 20.08
N GLU A 161 18.18 15.85 20.36
CA GLU A 161 19.02 14.67 20.13
C GLU A 161 18.73 13.59 21.17
N ASN A 162 18.44 12.36 20.72
CA ASN A 162 17.95 11.24 21.54
C ASN A 162 16.58 11.45 22.20
N ALA A 163 15.84 12.51 21.87
CA ALA A 163 14.50 12.72 22.38
C ALA A 163 13.54 11.62 21.93
N SER A 164 12.68 11.18 22.85
CA SER A 164 11.48 10.39 22.53
C SER A 164 10.38 11.33 22.05
N ILE A 165 9.80 11.04 20.90
CA ILE A 165 8.73 11.84 20.30
C ILE A 165 7.57 10.93 19.91
N THR A 166 6.35 11.43 20.07
CA THR A 166 5.15 10.70 19.65
C THR A 166 4.96 10.88 18.15
N LEU A 167 4.80 9.77 17.45
CA LEU A 167 4.51 9.67 16.02
C LEU A 167 3.16 9.00 15.85
N LYS A 168 2.36 9.52 14.93
CA LYS A 168 1.17 8.86 14.43
C LYS A 168 1.49 8.23 13.09
N ILE A 169 1.28 6.92 12.97
CA ILE A 169 1.65 6.11 11.81
C ILE A 169 0.46 5.28 11.32
N SER A 170 0.42 4.92 10.04
CA SER A 170 -0.54 3.93 9.57
C SER A 170 -0.13 2.51 10.02
N ASP A 171 -1.09 1.73 10.52
CA ASP A 171 -0.95 0.31 10.83
C ASP A 171 -0.78 -0.57 9.57
N TYR A 172 -1.38 -0.16 8.45
CA TYR A 172 -1.22 -0.81 7.14
C TYR A 172 0.16 -0.55 6.51
N PHE A 173 0.65 0.69 6.61
CA PHE A 173 1.92 1.14 6.01
C PHE A 173 2.68 2.03 6.99
N PRO A 174 3.49 1.44 7.90
CA PRO A 174 4.17 2.21 8.95
C PRO A 174 5.04 3.33 8.42
N GLU A 175 5.59 3.21 7.20
CA GLU A 175 6.37 4.29 6.60
C GLU A 175 5.56 5.59 6.43
N LEU A 176 4.23 5.51 6.35
CA LEU A 176 3.33 6.65 6.38
C LEU A 176 3.18 7.16 7.81
N ASN A 177 3.70 8.36 8.05
CA ASN A 177 3.65 9.01 9.36
C ASN A 177 3.43 10.52 9.23
N HIS A 178 2.76 11.13 10.21
CA HIS A 178 2.37 12.55 10.11
C HIS A 178 3.58 13.49 9.99
N LEU A 179 4.66 13.27 10.75
CA LEU A 179 5.83 14.15 10.74
C LEU A 179 6.55 14.17 9.39
N TYR A 180 6.53 13.08 8.63
CA TYR A 180 7.04 13.03 7.27
C TYR A 180 6.25 13.98 6.36
N PHE A 181 4.92 13.93 6.40
CA PHE A 181 4.06 14.77 5.56
C PHE A 181 4.01 16.24 6.01
N GLU A 182 4.29 16.52 7.27
CA GLU A 182 4.44 17.88 7.78
C GLU A 182 5.83 18.49 7.54
N SER A 183 6.77 17.72 7.01
CA SER A 183 8.09 18.23 6.63
C SER A 183 7.96 19.40 5.66
N HIS A 184 8.76 20.45 5.86
CA HIS A 184 8.83 21.60 4.95
C HIS A 184 9.03 21.16 3.49
N ASP A 185 9.96 20.22 3.27
CA ASP A 185 10.29 19.64 1.97
C ASP A 185 9.09 18.95 1.26
N ARG A 186 7.97 18.69 1.95
CA ARG A 186 6.81 17.93 1.46
C ARG A 186 5.50 18.70 1.52
N SER A 187 5.54 20.00 1.82
CA SER A 187 4.38 20.88 1.82
C SER A 187 3.59 20.82 0.50
N LYS A 188 4.27 20.78 -0.64
CA LYS A 188 3.67 20.62 -1.98
C LYS A 188 2.91 19.28 -2.10
N LEU A 189 3.54 18.17 -1.76
CA LEU A 189 2.92 16.84 -1.78
C LEU A 189 1.66 16.79 -0.90
N ARG A 190 1.73 17.36 0.32
CA ARG A 190 0.58 17.41 1.23
C ARG A 190 -0.58 18.20 0.62
N ARG A 191 -0.30 19.32 -0.07
CA ARG A 191 -1.32 20.11 -0.78
C ARG A 191 -1.94 19.35 -1.96
N GLU A 192 -1.11 18.66 -2.75
CA GLU A 192 -1.58 17.85 -3.87
C GLU A 192 -2.48 16.70 -3.42
N LEU A 193 -2.15 16.05 -2.29
CA LEU A 193 -2.99 15.01 -1.70
C LEU A 193 -4.35 15.56 -1.27
N LYS A 194 -4.39 16.74 -0.62
CA LYS A 194 -5.66 17.38 -0.27
C LYS A 194 -6.52 17.65 -1.50
N LEU A 195 -5.96 18.31 -2.52
CA LEU A 195 -6.67 18.62 -3.77
C LEU A 195 -7.18 17.40 -4.53
N LYS A 196 -6.53 16.24 -4.37
CA LYS A 196 -6.92 15.01 -5.07
C LYS A 196 -8.08 14.27 -4.40
N PHE A 197 -8.24 14.42 -3.08
CA PHE A 197 -9.14 13.62 -2.27
C PHE A 197 -10.23 14.44 -1.54
N GLU A 198 -10.16 15.77 -1.55
CA GLU A 198 -11.21 16.73 -1.15
C GLU A 198 -11.99 17.21 -2.40
#